data_AF-A0A2N9NT30-F1
#
_entry.id   AF-A0A2N9NT30-F1
#
_cell.length_a   1.000
_cell.length_b   1.000
_cell.length_c   1.000
_cell.angle_alpha   90.00
_cell.angle_beta   90.00
_cell.angle_gamma   90.00
#
_symmetry.space_group_name_H-M   'P 1'
#
loop_
_entity.id
_entity.type
_entity.pdbx_description
1 polymer ?
#
loop_
_entity_poly.entity_id
_entity_poly.type
_entity_poly.pdbx_seq_one_letter_code
_entity_poly.pdbx_strand_id
1 'polypeptide(L)'
;MGTAAVYPRLGPGSRLLILIFQLLLLAFRPHRVHCQNQGGEPPRAGGAGLPDSMITMRTPLALSDAAEWLGDWHPLAEQLGSADGLLELGALSASLRLGPVSDEAALRRFLETYQARILLPLELPAIQRAHAHAARHQVRELVDLDQQLASQAVLSSFASASCRVGQSQLQKLRPLRDQRTVQRYLRAVEGGEAHGWHTLVYGLTLAVYSLPLRQGLLGYAYQTTRAFIYSAARSLHLSERQCRTLFDELCGGLPAQIEGLVRQGPALAGPQPSG
;
A
#
# COMPACT_ATOMS: atom_id res chain seq x y z
N MET A 1 -27.10 -50.75 -5.64
CA MET A 1 -25.77 -50.93 -5.01
C MET A 1 -25.03 -49.61 -5.14
N GLY A 2 -24.99 -48.83 -4.06
CA GLY A 2 -24.49 -47.44 -4.07
C GLY A 2 -23.03 -47.36 -3.64
N THR A 3 -22.24 -46.59 -4.39
CA THR A 3 -20.85 -46.23 -4.09
C THR A 3 -20.83 -44.95 -3.27
N ALA A 4 -20.56 -45.07 -1.97
CA ALA A 4 -20.33 -43.93 -1.08
C ALA A 4 -18.92 -43.38 -1.28
N ALA A 5 -18.82 -42.10 -1.64
CA ALA A 5 -17.58 -41.36 -1.75
C ALA A 5 -16.98 -41.10 -0.36
N VAL A 6 -15.74 -41.55 -0.16
CA VAL A 6 -14.92 -41.29 1.03
C VAL A 6 -14.32 -39.89 0.92
N TYR A 7 -14.83 -38.94 1.69
CA TYR A 7 -14.19 -37.64 1.89
C TYR A 7 -13.08 -37.74 2.96
N PRO A 8 -11.88 -37.19 2.73
CA PRO A 8 -10.84 -37.17 3.76
C PRO A 8 -11.22 -36.20 4.90
N ARG A 9 -11.12 -36.68 6.14
CA ARG A 9 -11.26 -35.88 7.36
C ARG A 9 -10.12 -34.87 7.43
N LEU A 10 -10.44 -33.58 7.27
CA LEU A 10 -9.52 -32.48 7.59
C LEU A 10 -9.22 -32.44 9.10
N GLY A 11 -7.94 -32.38 9.45
CA GLY A 11 -7.46 -32.33 10.83
C GLY A 11 -7.77 -31.02 11.55
N PRO A 12 -7.62 -31.01 12.90
CA PRO A 12 -8.06 -29.92 13.78
C PRO A 12 -7.44 -28.54 13.50
N GLY A 13 -6.25 -28.47 12.87
CA GLY A 13 -5.63 -27.20 12.44
C GLY A 13 -6.39 -26.48 11.31
N SER A 14 -7.14 -27.23 10.50
CA SER A 14 -7.93 -26.68 9.38
C SER A 14 -9.22 -26.01 9.85
N ARG A 15 -9.75 -26.45 11.00
CA ARG A 15 -10.96 -25.86 11.61
C ARG A 15 -10.67 -24.50 12.24
N LEU A 16 -9.45 -24.28 12.74
CA LEU A 16 -9.02 -22.98 13.27
C LEU A 16 -8.85 -21.95 12.14
N LEU A 17 -8.31 -22.36 10.98
CA LEU A 17 -8.20 -21.51 9.79
C LEU A 17 -9.57 -21.14 9.20
N ILE A 18 -10.53 -22.08 9.20
CA ILE A 18 -11.91 -21.81 8.77
C ILE A 18 -12.65 -20.90 9.77
N LEU A 19 -12.42 -21.05 11.07
CA LEU A 19 -12.99 -20.16 12.10
C LEU A 19 -12.40 -18.74 12.03
N ILE A 20 -11.10 -18.60 11.76
CA ILE A 20 -10.46 -17.28 11.54
C ILE A 20 -11.00 -16.64 10.26
N PHE A 21 -11.21 -17.42 9.19
CA PHE A 21 -11.79 -16.95 7.94
C PHE A 21 -13.29 -16.58 8.09
N GLN A 22 -14.06 -17.31 8.91
CA GLN A 22 -15.45 -16.98 9.24
C GLN A 22 -15.57 -15.78 10.18
N LEU A 23 -14.64 -15.58 11.13
CA LEU A 23 -14.59 -14.38 11.99
C LEU A 23 -14.25 -13.11 11.19
N LEU A 24 -13.35 -13.23 10.20
CA LEU A 24 -13.04 -12.13 9.27
C LEU A 24 -14.19 -11.81 8.31
N LEU A 25 -14.96 -12.82 7.88
CA LEU A 25 -16.17 -12.61 7.06
C LEU A 25 -17.37 -12.07 7.88
N LEU A 26 -17.48 -12.41 9.16
CA LEU A 26 -18.55 -11.91 10.04
C LEU A 26 -18.33 -10.47 10.50
N ALA A 27 -17.07 -10.01 10.57
CA ALA A 27 -16.74 -8.59 10.75
C ALA A 27 -17.08 -7.72 9.52
N PHE A 28 -17.39 -8.35 8.37
CA PHE A 28 -17.71 -7.73 7.09
C PHE A 28 -19.16 -7.94 6.66
N ARG A 29 -20.13 -7.80 7.57
CA ARG A 29 -21.52 -7.58 7.17
C ARG A 29 -21.73 -6.09 6.86
N PRO A 30 -22.04 -5.70 5.60
CA PRO A 30 -22.38 -4.32 5.30
C PRO A 30 -23.66 -3.93 6.04
N HIS A 31 -23.59 -2.86 6.83
CA HIS A 31 -24.76 -2.22 7.42
C HIS A 31 -25.64 -1.72 6.26
N ARG A 32 -26.81 -2.36 6.07
CA ARG A 32 -27.89 -1.76 5.27
C ARG A 32 -28.34 -0.50 5.99
N VAL A 33 -27.91 0.66 5.49
CA VAL A 33 -28.52 1.93 5.84
C VAL A 33 -29.87 1.97 5.13
N HIS A 34 -30.94 1.86 5.91
CA HIS A 34 -32.31 2.04 5.46
C HIS A 34 -32.61 3.54 5.53
N CYS A 35 -32.39 4.26 4.42
CA CYS A 35 -32.88 5.63 4.30
C CYS A 35 -34.39 5.59 4.00
N GLN A 36 -35.20 5.82 5.03
CA GLN A 36 -36.60 6.22 4.87
C GLN A 36 -36.65 7.59 4.21
N ASN A 37 -37.12 7.66 2.96
CA ASN A 37 -37.48 8.91 2.31
C ASN A 37 -38.90 9.29 2.75
N GLN A 38 -39.03 10.34 3.56
CA GLN A 38 -40.30 11.03 3.80
C GLN A 38 -40.33 12.32 2.97
N GLY A 39 -41.30 12.40 2.07
CA GLY A 39 -42.13 13.58 1.79
C GLY A 39 -41.54 14.78 1.01
N GLY A 40 -42.22 15.15 -0.08
CA GLY A 40 -42.31 16.55 -0.51
C GLY A 40 -42.25 16.79 -2.03
N GLU A 41 -43.42 16.79 -2.68
CA GLU A 41 -43.59 17.38 -4.03
C GLU A 41 -43.32 18.91 -4.03
N PRO A 42 -42.90 19.50 -5.17
CA PRO A 42 -42.52 20.91 -5.27
C PRO A 42 -43.65 21.81 -5.81
N PRO A 43 -43.63 23.13 -5.55
CA PRO A 43 -44.36 24.09 -6.37
C PRO A 43 -43.46 24.78 -7.42
N ARG A 44 -44.12 25.21 -8.51
CA ARG A 44 -43.57 25.75 -9.75
C ARG A 44 -43.20 27.25 -9.69
N ALA A 45 -42.17 27.56 -10.50
CA ALA A 45 -41.97 28.69 -11.43
C ALA A 45 -41.98 30.16 -10.94
N GLY A 46 -40.92 30.90 -11.32
CA GLY A 46 -40.99 32.33 -11.63
C GLY A 46 -39.68 33.13 -11.51
N GLY A 47 -39.14 33.61 -12.65
CA GLY A 47 -38.60 34.98 -12.76
C GLY A 47 -37.08 35.24 -12.60
N ALA A 48 -36.41 35.42 -13.75
CA ALA A 48 -35.40 36.41 -14.13
C ALA A 48 -34.39 37.02 -13.09
N GLY A 49 -33.10 37.01 -13.48
CA GLY A 49 -32.11 38.00 -13.05
C GLY A 49 -30.69 37.45 -12.80
N LEU A 50 -29.77 37.62 -13.76
CA LEU A 50 -28.32 37.64 -13.50
C LEU A 50 -27.95 39.02 -12.93
N PRO A 51 -26.97 39.13 -12.01
CA PRO A 51 -25.59 39.29 -12.49
C PRO A 51 -24.53 38.48 -11.74
N ASP A 52 -23.48 38.23 -12.52
CA ASP A 52 -22.08 37.96 -12.22
C ASP A 52 -21.63 38.07 -10.75
N SER A 53 -21.22 36.95 -10.18
CA SER A 53 -20.32 36.87 -9.03
C SER A 53 -19.63 35.52 -9.04
N MET A 54 -18.39 35.55 -9.54
CA MET A 54 -17.36 34.54 -9.33
C MET A 54 -17.40 33.98 -7.90
N ILE A 55 -17.92 32.76 -7.74
CA ILE A 55 -17.60 31.91 -6.60
C ILE A 55 -16.92 30.68 -7.19
N THR A 56 -15.60 30.74 -7.14
CA THR A 56 -14.66 29.64 -7.19
C THR A 56 -15.34 28.33 -6.78
N MET A 57 -15.56 27.43 -7.75
CA MET A 57 -15.77 26.03 -7.44
C MET A 57 -14.53 25.55 -6.70
N ARG A 58 -14.56 25.60 -5.37
CA ARG A 58 -13.73 24.75 -4.52
C ARG A 58 -14.33 23.34 -4.59
N THR A 59 -14.17 22.78 -5.77
CA THR A 59 -13.90 21.39 -6.05
C THR A 59 -13.46 20.60 -4.80
N PRO A 60 -14.29 19.69 -4.29
CA PRO A 60 -13.83 18.56 -3.50
C PRO A 60 -13.51 17.38 -4.47
N LEU A 61 -12.56 17.55 -5.40
CA LEU A 61 -12.20 16.50 -6.39
C LEU A 61 -11.05 15.58 -5.94
N ALA A 62 -10.32 15.88 -4.87
CA ALA A 62 -9.14 15.06 -4.53
C ALA A 62 -9.45 13.65 -4.01
N LEU A 63 -10.67 13.42 -3.49
CA LEU A 63 -11.05 12.13 -2.87
C LEU A 63 -11.82 11.19 -3.81
N SER A 64 -12.62 11.72 -4.74
CA SER A 64 -13.27 10.84 -5.72
C SER A 64 -12.28 10.41 -6.79
N ASP A 65 -11.36 11.25 -7.25
CA ASP A 65 -10.44 10.87 -8.32
C ASP A 65 -9.52 9.69 -7.96
N ALA A 66 -8.94 9.63 -6.76
CA ALA A 66 -8.10 8.47 -6.40
C ALA A 66 -8.92 7.18 -6.26
N ALA A 67 -10.16 7.25 -5.76
CA ALA A 67 -11.03 6.08 -5.59
C ALA A 67 -11.76 5.67 -6.90
N GLU A 68 -12.12 6.62 -7.76
CA GLU A 68 -12.68 6.41 -9.10
C GLU A 68 -11.64 5.83 -10.06
N TRP A 69 -10.38 6.25 -9.97
CA TRP A 69 -9.28 5.69 -10.77
C TRP A 69 -8.86 4.28 -10.30
N LEU A 70 -9.26 3.89 -9.09
CA LEU A 70 -8.95 2.61 -8.44
C LEU A 70 -10.12 1.61 -8.49
N GLY A 71 -11.06 1.75 -9.44
CA GLY A 71 -12.18 0.81 -9.64
C GLY A 71 -11.75 -0.64 -9.47
N ASP A 72 -12.50 -1.44 -8.70
CA ASP A 72 -12.25 -2.86 -8.33
C ASP A 72 -10.84 -3.25 -7.81
N TRP A 73 -9.87 -2.32 -7.72
CA TRP A 73 -8.51 -2.55 -7.21
C TRP A 73 -8.43 -2.49 -5.69
N HIS A 74 -9.45 -1.95 -5.04
CA HIS A 74 -9.52 -1.79 -3.58
C HIS A 74 -9.19 -3.07 -2.80
N PRO A 75 -9.71 -4.27 -3.15
CA PRO A 75 -9.40 -5.49 -2.40
C PRO A 75 -7.94 -5.91 -2.57
N LEU A 76 -7.38 -5.78 -3.77
CA LEU A 76 -5.99 -6.14 -4.04
C LEU A 76 -5.02 -5.12 -3.41
N ALA A 77 -5.34 -3.83 -3.46
CA ALA A 77 -4.58 -2.77 -2.80
C ALA A 77 -4.62 -2.89 -1.27
N GLU A 78 -5.78 -3.21 -0.66
CA GLU A 78 -5.87 -3.54 0.75
C GLU A 78 -5.04 -4.80 1.10
N GLN A 79 -5.06 -5.82 0.23
CA GLN A 79 -4.29 -7.05 0.41
C GLN A 79 -2.77 -6.88 0.18
N LEU A 80 -2.36 -5.90 -0.65
CA LEU A 80 -0.97 -5.63 -1.06
C LEU A 80 -0.31 -4.47 -0.31
N GLY A 81 -1.08 -3.60 0.35
CA GLY A 81 -0.54 -2.45 1.07
C GLY A 81 -1.04 -2.31 2.50
N SER A 82 -1.48 -3.41 3.12
CA SER A 82 -1.58 -3.47 4.59
C SER A 82 -0.18 -3.38 5.21
N ALA A 83 0.33 -2.15 5.28
CA ALA A 83 1.38 -1.72 6.19
C ALA A 83 0.89 -1.75 7.65
N ASP A 84 -0.33 -2.24 7.93
CA ASP A 84 -0.82 -2.42 9.31
C ASP A 84 0.12 -3.34 10.13
N GLY A 85 0.81 -4.27 9.46
CA GLY A 85 1.83 -5.12 10.08
C GLY A 85 3.20 -4.46 10.31
N LEU A 86 3.40 -3.23 9.81
CA LEU A 86 4.61 -2.40 9.95
C LEU A 86 4.51 -1.37 11.08
N LEU A 87 3.36 -1.27 11.74
CA LEU A 87 3.07 -0.20 12.70
C LEU A 87 3.85 -0.37 14.01
N GLU A 88 5.07 0.13 14.01
CA GLU A 88 5.76 0.62 15.20
C GLU A 88 6.16 2.09 14.98
N LEU A 89 5.17 2.99 14.92
CA LEU A 89 5.36 4.44 14.81
C LEU A 89 6.46 4.95 15.75
N GLY A 90 6.51 4.43 16.98
CA GLY A 90 7.54 4.78 17.97
C GLY A 90 8.96 4.37 17.55
N ALA A 91 9.14 3.12 17.09
CA ALA A 91 10.44 2.63 16.62
C ALA A 91 10.92 3.35 15.35
N LEU A 92 9.99 3.64 14.43
CA LEU A 92 10.27 4.41 13.21
C LEU A 92 10.61 5.87 13.51
N SER A 93 9.88 6.51 14.43
CA SER A 93 10.19 7.89 14.84
C SER A 93 11.59 7.97 15.45
N ALA A 94 11.92 7.03 16.34
CA ALA A 94 13.24 6.94 16.96
C ALA A 94 14.36 6.70 15.94
N SER A 95 14.16 5.81 14.95
CA SER A 95 15.17 5.55 13.90
C SER A 95 15.37 6.74 12.95
N LEU A 96 14.32 7.52 12.72
CA LEU A 96 14.39 8.79 12.02
C LEU A 96 15.01 9.91 12.86
N ARG A 97 15.40 9.63 14.11
CA ARG A 97 15.92 10.59 15.10
C ARG A 97 14.92 11.69 15.44
N LEU A 98 13.65 11.33 15.42
CA LEU A 98 12.55 12.19 15.84
C LEU A 98 12.12 11.83 17.26
N GLY A 99 11.58 12.82 17.97
CA GLY A 99 10.94 12.60 19.26
C GLY A 99 9.69 11.72 19.13
N PRO A 100 9.09 11.31 20.26
CA PRO A 100 7.82 10.60 20.23
C PRO A 100 6.75 11.44 19.51
N VAL A 101 5.89 10.77 18.75
CA VAL A 101 4.77 11.43 18.07
C VAL A 101 3.66 11.68 19.11
N SER A 102 3.68 12.87 19.71
CA SER A 102 2.80 13.26 20.83
C SER A 102 1.67 14.21 20.44
N ASP A 103 1.74 14.83 19.26
CA ASP A 103 0.77 15.79 18.77
C ASP A 103 0.72 15.79 17.22
N GLU A 104 -0.24 16.51 16.65
CA GLU A 104 -0.42 16.62 15.19
C GLU A 104 0.82 17.19 14.49
N ALA A 105 1.50 18.16 15.10
CA ALA A 105 2.69 18.78 14.51
C ALA A 105 3.87 17.80 14.50
N ALA A 106 4.02 16.97 15.52
CA ALA A 106 4.99 15.89 15.59
C ALA A 106 4.70 14.80 14.56
N LEU A 107 3.42 14.44 14.37
CA LEU A 107 2.99 13.50 13.33
C LEU A 107 3.32 14.04 11.93
N ARG A 108 3.03 15.32 11.68
CA ARG A 108 3.37 15.99 10.41
C ARG A 108 4.87 15.93 10.13
N ARG A 109 5.70 16.36 11.09
CA ARG A 109 7.17 16.29 10.95
C ARG A 109 7.66 14.87 10.70
N PHE A 110 7.06 13.89 11.38
CA PHE A 110 7.35 12.47 11.17
C PHE A 110 7.06 12.05 9.73
N LEU A 111 5.86 12.36 9.21
CA LEU A 111 5.45 11.98 7.86
C LEU A 111 6.28 12.67 6.78
N GLU A 112 6.56 13.97 6.92
CA GLU A 112 7.43 14.71 6.01
C GLU A 112 8.85 14.11 5.99
N THR A 113 9.39 13.78 7.17
CA THR A 113 10.71 13.16 7.30
C THR A 113 10.73 11.75 6.70
N TYR A 114 9.69 10.96 6.95
CA TYR A 114 9.53 9.63 6.37
C TYR A 114 9.48 9.71 4.84
N GLN A 115 8.68 10.62 4.29
CA GLN A 115 8.57 10.77 2.83
C GLN A 115 9.91 11.16 2.21
N ALA A 116 10.60 12.15 2.79
CA ALA A 116 11.85 12.68 2.27
C ALA A 116 13.03 11.70 2.40
N ARG A 117 13.04 10.84 3.43
CA ARG A 117 14.20 9.97 3.74
C ARG A 117 14.00 8.51 3.39
N ILE A 118 12.76 8.03 3.30
CA ILE A 118 12.44 6.62 3.10
C ILE A 118 11.57 6.44 1.86
N LEU A 119 10.36 7.01 1.85
CA LEU A 119 9.37 6.72 0.79
C LEU A 119 9.91 7.06 -0.60
N LEU A 120 10.32 8.33 -0.79
CA LEU A 120 10.74 8.85 -2.09
C LEU A 120 12.11 8.33 -2.54
N PRO A 121 13.16 8.32 -1.70
CA PRO A 121 14.49 7.91 -2.16
C PRO A 121 14.73 6.39 -2.14
N LEU A 122 13.95 5.61 -1.38
CA LEU A 122 14.22 4.18 -1.18
C LEU A 122 13.05 3.28 -1.59
N GLU A 123 11.86 3.48 -1.01
CA GLU A 123 10.75 2.54 -1.22
C GLU A 123 10.18 2.60 -2.64
N LEU A 124 9.85 3.81 -3.14
CA LEU A 124 9.31 3.96 -4.49
C LEU A 124 10.32 3.55 -5.58
N PRO A 125 11.61 3.91 -5.50
CA PRO A 125 12.62 3.38 -6.43
C PRO A 125 12.81 1.86 -6.33
N ALA A 126 12.72 1.28 -5.13
CA ALA A 126 12.78 -0.18 -4.96
C ALA A 126 11.60 -0.88 -5.63
N ILE A 127 10.37 -0.35 -5.47
CA ILE A 127 9.17 -0.86 -6.15
C ILE A 127 9.34 -0.76 -7.68
N GLN A 128 9.80 0.38 -8.18
CA GLN A 128 10.05 0.58 -9.62
C GLN A 128 11.07 -0.43 -10.16
N ARG A 129 12.20 -0.62 -9.47
CA ARG A 129 13.25 -1.56 -9.88
C ARG A 129 12.77 -3.01 -9.81
N ALA A 130 12.05 -3.40 -8.76
CA ALA A 130 11.47 -4.73 -8.64
C ALA A 130 10.48 -5.01 -9.78
N HIS A 131 9.58 -4.06 -10.07
CA HIS A 131 8.67 -4.15 -11.19
C HIS A 131 9.45 -4.31 -12.52
N ALA A 132 10.48 -3.50 -12.73
CA ALA A 132 11.30 -3.56 -13.94
C ALA A 132 12.03 -4.90 -14.12
N HIS A 133 12.63 -5.44 -13.06
CA HIS A 133 13.29 -6.75 -13.08
C HIS A 133 12.30 -7.89 -13.29
N ALA A 134 11.15 -7.83 -12.61
CA ALA A 134 10.10 -8.82 -12.75
C ALA A 134 9.53 -8.87 -14.17
N ALA A 135 9.24 -7.72 -14.78
CA ALA A 135 8.75 -7.60 -16.15
C ALA A 135 9.76 -8.11 -17.20
N ARG A 136 11.05 -8.15 -16.86
CA ARG A 136 12.14 -8.65 -17.73
C ARG A 136 12.63 -10.05 -17.34
N HIS A 137 11.97 -10.71 -16.39
CA HIS A 137 12.36 -12.03 -15.86
C HIS A 137 13.78 -12.09 -15.27
N GLN A 138 14.27 -10.96 -14.76
CA GLN A 138 15.59 -10.76 -14.17
C GLN A 138 15.58 -11.12 -12.67
N VAL A 139 15.43 -12.42 -12.37
CA VAL A 139 15.29 -12.87 -10.98
C VAL A 139 16.58 -12.70 -10.18
N ARG A 140 17.75 -12.86 -10.82
CA ARG A 140 19.04 -12.71 -10.11
C ARG A 140 19.20 -11.28 -9.61
N GLU A 141 18.90 -10.32 -10.49
CA GLU A 141 18.94 -8.90 -10.20
C GLU A 141 17.88 -8.49 -9.16
N LEU A 142 16.72 -9.15 -9.14
CA LEU A 142 15.73 -8.98 -8.08
C LEU A 142 16.23 -9.47 -6.72
N VAL A 143 16.93 -10.60 -6.67
CA VAL A 143 17.58 -11.12 -5.44
C VAL A 143 18.72 -10.21 -5.01
N ASP A 144 19.56 -9.74 -5.93
CA ASP A 144 20.64 -8.79 -5.63
C ASP A 144 20.07 -7.48 -5.06
N LEU A 145 18.96 -6.99 -5.60
CA LEU A 145 18.24 -5.83 -5.08
C LEU A 145 17.69 -6.07 -3.67
N ASP A 146 17.14 -7.24 -3.39
CA ASP A 146 16.68 -7.63 -2.05
C ASP A 146 17.83 -7.58 -1.03
N GLN A 147 18.99 -8.13 -1.38
CA GLN A 147 20.18 -8.08 -0.54
C GLN A 147 20.71 -6.65 -0.37
N GLN A 148 20.66 -5.82 -1.43
CA GLN A 148 21.03 -4.41 -1.37
C GLN A 148 20.15 -3.60 -0.41
N LEU A 149 18.86 -3.93 -0.28
CA LEU A 149 17.99 -3.26 0.70
C LEU A 149 18.37 -3.64 2.14
N ALA A 150 18.81 -4.88 2.37
CA ALA A 150 19.24 -5.32 3.69
C ALA A 150 20.50 -4.60 4.21
N SER A 151 21.35 -4.08 3.32
CA SER A 151 22.51 -3.28 3.73
C SER A 151 22.17 -1.81 4.04
N GLN A 152 20.93 -1.36 3.79
CA GLN A 152 20.51 0.00 4.07
C GLN A 152 20.22 0.18 5.57
N ALA A 153 21.13 0.86 6.28
CA ALA A 153 21.02 1.09 7.71
C ALA A 153 19.70 1.76 8.11
N VAL A 154 19.17 2.67 7.29
CA VAL A 154 17.90 3.37 7.55
C VAL A 154 16.67 2.46 7.55
N LEU A 155 16.74 1.32 6.85
CA LEU A 155 15.64 0.34 6.79
C LEU A 155 15.71 -0.69 7.93
N SER A 156 16.85 -0.79 8.62
CA SER A 156 17.11 -1.83 9.63
C SER A 156 16.07 -1.86 10.75
N SER A 157 15.57 -0.70 11.19
CA SER A 157 14.62 -0.60 12.31
C SER A 157 13.25 -1.21 12.01
N PHE A 158 12.90 -1.40 10.74
CA PHE A 158 11.63 -2.00 10.32
C PHE A 158 11.81 -3.16 9.32
N ALA A 159 13.05 -3.60 9.11
CA ALA A 159 13.39 -4.67 8.18
C ALA A 159 12.60 -5.95 8.47
N SER A 160 12.57 -6.38 9.74
CA SER A 160 11.83 -7.59 10.16
C SER A 160 10.34 -7.49 9.85
N ALA A 161 9.72 -6.36 10.15
CA ALA A 161 8.31 -6.14 9.88
C ALA A 161 8.04 -6.11 8.36
N SER A 162 8.89 -5.45 7.59
CA SER A 162 8.82 -5.37 6.13
C SER A 162 8.96 -6.73 5.46
N CYS A 163 9.95 -7.52 5.89
CA CYS A 163 10.15 -8.87 5.35
C CYS A 163 8.99 -9.79 5.73
N ARG A 164 8.46 -9.70 6.95
CA ARG A 164 7.29 -10.48 7.35
C ARG A 164 6.07 -10.20 6.48
N VAL A 165 5.78 -8.93 6.19
CA VAL A 165 4.67 -8.54 5.31
C VAL A 165 4.93 -9.03 3.88
N GLY A 166 6.13 -8.79 3.34
CA GLY A 166 6.49 -9.20 1.99
C GLY A 166 6.48 -10.72 1.80
N GLN A 167 7.04 -11.48 2.73
CA GLN A 167 6.98 -12.95 2.73
C GLN A 167 5.53 -13.46 2.78
N SER A 168 4.68 -12.87 3.63
CA SER A 168 3.26 -13.23 3.69
C SER A 168 2.55 -12.98 2.35
N GLN A 169 2.82 -11.84 1.71
CA GLN A 169 2.27 -11.52 0.39
C GLN A 169 2.82 -12.43 -0.71
N LEU A 170 4.12 -12.73 -0.69
CA LEU A 170 4.77 -13.60 -1.65
C LEU A 170 4.20 -15.03 -1.59
N GLN A 171 3.88 -15.52 -0.39
CA GLN A 171 3.21 -16.82 -0.21
C GLN A 171 1.81 -16.85 -0.84
N LYS A 172 1.09 -15.73 -0.92
CA LYS A 172 -0.19 -15.65 -1.64
C LYS A 172 -0.02 -15.81 -3.15
N LEU A 173 1.16 -15.51 -3.70
CA LEU A 173 1.47 -15.69 -5.12
C LEU A 173 1.91 -17.12 -5.46
N ARG A 174 2.12 -17.99 -4.47
CA ARG A 174 2.54 -19.38 -4.65
C ARG A 174 1.67 -20.20 -5.64
N PRO A 175 0.33 -20.00 -5.73
CA PRO A 175 -0.50 -20.69 -6.72
C PRO A 175 -0.16 -20.38 -8.19
N LEU A 176 0.55 -19.29 -8.49
CA LEU A 176 0.96 -18.90 -9.84
C LEU A 176 2.15 -19.74 -10.32
N ARG A 177 1.91 -21.03 -10.59
CA ARG A 177 2.95 -22.03 -10.90
C ARG A 177 3.67 -21.78 -12.22
N ASP A 178 2.98 -21.18 -13.17
CA ASP A 178 3.46 -20.78 -14.50
C ASP A 178 4.35 -19.53 -14.46
N GLN A 179 4.21 -18.70 -13.43
CA GLN A 179 5.00 -17.48 -13.25
C GLN A 179 6.41 -17.81 -12.73
N ARG A 180 7.33 -18.17 -13.65
CA ARG A 180 8.71 -18.58 -13.32
C ARG A 180 9.47 -17.58 -12.45
N THR A 181 9.24 -16.28 -12.66
CA THR A 181 9.86 -15.19 -11.88
C THR A 181 9.43 -15.26 -10.42
N VAL A 182 8.11 -15.37 -10.16
CA VAL A 182 7.53 -15.54 -8.82
C VAL A 182 8.07 -16.79 -8.15
N GLN A 183 8.01 -17.94 -8.84
CA GLN A 183 8.42 -19.22 -8.25
C GLN A 183 9.91 -19.25 -7.90
N ARG A 184 10.76 -18.60 -8.68
CA ARG A 184 12.20 -18.52 -8.38
C ARG A 184 12.49 -17.57 -7.23
N TYR A 185 11.84 -16.40 -7.20
CA TYR A 185 12.01 -15.46 -6.10
C TYR A 185 11.49 -16.04 -4.77
N LEU A 186 10.34 -16.73 -4.80
CA LEU A 186 9.80 -17.46 -3.64
C LEU A 186 10.78 -18.52 -3.12
N ARG A 187 11.43 -19.28 -4.01
CA ARG A 187 12.49 -20.23 -3.60
C ARG A 187 13.72 -19.55 -3.02
N ALA A 188 14.16 -18.43 -3.59
CA ALA A 188 15.29 -17.67 -3.05
C ALA A 188 14.98 -17.18 -1.62
N VAL A 189 13.76 -16.72 -1.37
CA VAL A 189 13.31 -16.32 -0.04
C VAL A 189 13.20 -17.52 0.91
N GLU A 190 12.60 -18.63 0.48
CA GLU A 190 12.50 -19.86 1.30
C GLU A 190 13.87 -20.50 1.58
N GLY A 191 14.83 -20.33 0.67
CA GLY A 191 16.22 -20.80 0.81
C GLY A 191 17.13 -19.84 1.60
N GLY A 192 16.65 -18.67 1.99
CA GLY A 192 17.44 -17.66 2.71
C GLY A 192 18.42 -16.87 1.84
N GLU A 193 18.33 -16.98 0.52
CA GLU A 193 19.10 -16.17 -0.44
C GLU A 193 18.56 -14.75 -0.57
N ALA A 194 17.27 -14.55 -0.26
CA ALA A 194 16.60 -13.26 -0.24
C ALA A 194 15.73 -13.13 1.03
N HIS A 195 15.43 -11.91 1.43
CA HIS A 195 14.66 -11.59 2.64
C HIS A 195 13.16 -11.48 2.35
N GLY A 196 12.77 -11.09 1.14
CA GLY A 196 11.37 -10.91 0.75
C GLY A 196 10.79 -9.57 1.23
N TRP A 197 11.46 -8.45 0.94
CA TRP A 197 10.97 -7.11 1.29
C TRP A 197 9.58 -6.83 0.70
N HIS A 198 8.69 -6.22 1.49
CA HIS A 198 7.34 -5.90 1.01
C HIS A 198 7.34 -4.97 -0.21
N THR A 199 8.26 -4.00 -0.30
CA THR A 199 8.41 -3.11 -1.46
C THR A 199 8.75 -3.88 -2.74
N LEU A 200 9.64 -4.88 -2.65
CA LEU A 200 10.01 -5.69 -3.80
C LEU A 200 8.89 -6.65 -4.20
N VAL A 201 8.22 -7.26 -3.22
CA VAL A 201 7.06 -8.14 -3.46
C VAL A 201 5.91 -7.34 -4.07
N TYR A 202 5.69 -6.10 -3.63
CA TYR A 202 4.72 -5.19 -4.23
C TYR A 202 5.05 -4.91 -5.70
N GLY A 203 6.29 -4.51 -6.01
CA GLY A 203 6.72 -4.27 -7.39
C GLY A 203 6.66 -5.52 -8.28
N LEU A 204 7.04 -6.69 -7.75
CA LEU A 204 6.85 -7.99 -8.41
C LEU A 204 5.37 -8.24 -8.73
N THR A 205 4.49 -7.96 -7.77
CA THR A 205 3.05 -8.15 -7.94
C THR A 205 2.49 -7.23 -9.02
N LEU A 206 2.89 -5.96 -9.02
CA LEU A 206 2.50 -5.02 -10.09
C LEU A 206 2.87 -5.60 -11.47
N ALA A 207 4.08 -6.14 -11.62
CA ALA A 207 4.54 -6.68 -12.91
C ALA A 207 3.76 -7.95 -13.31
N VAL A 208 3.53 -8.87 -12.38
CA VAL A 208 2.84 -10.14 -12.64
C VAL A 208 1.39 -9.91 -13.07
N TYR A 209 0.70 -8.97 -12.45
CA TYR A 209 -0.67 -8.60 -12.81
C TYR A 209 -0.76 -7.52 -13.90
N SER A 210 0.38 -7.14 -14.50
CA SER A 210 0.45 -6.11 -15.56
C SER A 210 -0.17 -4.77 -15.14
N LEU A 211 0.05 -4.38 -13.89
CA LEU A 211 -0.50 -3.15 -13.31
C LEU A 211 0.31 -1.93 -13.74
N PRO A 212 -0.34 -0.79 -14.06
CA PRO A 212 0.37 0.42 -14.42
C PRO A 212 1.27 0.90 -13.27
N LEU A 213 2.59 0.88 -13.49
CA LEU A 213 3.58 1.24 -12.47
C LEU A 213 3.29 2.59 -11.81
N ARG A 214 2.95 3.62 -12.60
CA ARG A 214 2.64 4.97 -12.09
C ARG A 214 1.51 4.94 -11.07
N GLN A 215 0.44 4.19 -11.36
CA GLN A 215 -0.71 4.08 -10.47
C GLN A 215 -0.40 3.20 -9.25
N GLY A 216 0.40 2.15 -9.42
CA GLY A 216 0.88 1.34 -8.30
C GLY A 216 1.73 2.14 -7.31
N LEU A 217 2.67 2.97 -7.80
CA LEU A 217 3.49 3.83 -6.96
C LEU A 217 2.64 4.87 -6.20
N LEU A 218 1.67 5.48 -6.87
CA LEU A 218 0.74 6.42 -6.24
C LEU A 218 -0.12 5.74 -5.17
N GLY A 219 -0.70 4.58 -5.49
CA GLY A 219 -1.51 3.80 -4.58
C GLY A 219 -0.73 3.40 -3.32
N TYR A 220 0.49 2.91 -3.49
CA TYR A 220 1.39 2.59 -2.38
C TYR A 220 1.66 3.81 -1.50
N ALA A 221 2.07 4.95 -2.08
CA ALA A 221 2.41 6.15 -1.32
C ALA A 221 1.21 6.70 -0.53
N TYR A 222 0.02 6.71 -1.13
CA TYR A 222 -1.21 7.14 -0.47
C TYR A 222 -1.60 6.19 0.66
N GLN A 223 -1.55 4.88 0.42
CA GLN A 223 -1.93 3.90 1.43
C GLN A 223 -0.98 3.91 2.63
N THR A 224 0.33 4.01 2.41
CA THR A 224 1.33 4.13 3.48
C THR A 224 1.12 5.40 4.29
N THR A 225 0.92 6.55 3.63
CA THR A 225 0.65 7.83 4.31
C THR A 225 -0.63 7.74 5.15
N ARG A 226 -1.70 7.17 4.58
CA ARG A 226 -2.97 6.96 5.27
C ARG A 226 -2.81 6.06 6.49
N ALA A 227 -2.12 4.93 6.36
CA ALA A 227 -1.90 3.98 7.45
C ALA A 227 -1.22 4.65 8.65
N PHE A 228 -0.18 5.46 8.42
CA PHE A 228 0.47 6.21 9.50
C PHE A 228 -0.47 7.23 10.15
N ILE A 229 -1.22 8.01 9.37
CA ILE A 229 -2.16 9.00 9.90
C ILE A 229 -3.21 8.33 10.79
N TYR A 230 -3.88 7.27 10.31
CA TYR A 230 -4.96 6.63 11.08
C TYR A 230 -4.43 5.80 12.26
N SER A 231 -3.21 5.27 12.19
CA SER A 231 -2.59 4.60 13.34
C SER A 231 -2.29 5.57 14.50
N ALA A 232 -1.95 6.82 14.19
CA ALA A 232 -1.74 7.87 15.18
C ALA A 232 -3.04 8.58 15.59
N ALA A 233 -4.08 8.56 14.75
CA ALA A 233 -5.31 9.33 14.97
C ALA A 233 -5.99 9.02 16.30
N ARG A 234 -6.04 7.74 16.70
CA ARG A 234 -6.66 7.33 17.96
C ARG A 234 -5.87 7.84 19.18
N SER A 235 -4.55 7.72 19.16
CA SER A 235 -3.70 8.15 20.28
C SER A 235 -3.61 9.66 20.42
N LEU A 236 -3.74 10.39 19.30
CA LEU A 236 -3.65 11.85 19.25
C LEU A 236 -5.01 12.55 19.29
N HIS A 237 -6.11 11.79 19.38
CA HIS A 237 -7.48 12.30 19.34
C HIS A 237 -7.77 13.19 18.13
N LEU A 238 -7.22 12.84 16.95
CA LEU A 238 -7.44 13.62 15.73
C LEU A 238 -8.86 13.42 15.21
N SER A 239 -9.50 14.51 14.79
CA SER A 239 -10.76 14.46 14.04
C SER A 239 -10.53 14.00 12.60
N GLU A 240 -11.57 13.46 11.98
CA GLU A 240 -11.54 13.06 10.57
C GLU A 240 -11.13 14.21 9.63
N ARG A 241 -11.55 15.44 9.97
CA ARG A 241 -11.14 16.64 9.23
C ARG A 241 -9.64 16.88 9.32
N GLN A 242 -9.02 16.69 10.50
CA GLN A 242 -7.58 16.84 10.68
C GLN A 242 -6.83 15.75 9.90
N CYS A 243 -7.26 14.49 9.99
CA CYS A 243 -6.68 13.38 9.23
C CYS A 243 -6.70 13.66 7.71
N ARG A 244 -7.84 14.10 7.18
CA ARG A 244 -7.97 14.47 5.76
C ARG A 244 -7.10 15.64 5.36
N THR A 245 -7.07 16.70 6.17
CA THR A 245 -6.24 17.88 5.89
C THR A 245 -4.76 17.51 5.82
N LEU A 246 -4.29 16.74 6.80
CA LEU A 246 -2.92 16.25 6.84
C LEU A 246 -2.58 15.35 5.64
N PHE A 247 -3.51 14.47 5.24
CA PHE A 247 -3.36 13.63 4.05
C PHE A 247 -3.25 14.46 2.77
N ASP A 248 -4.18 15.38 2.54
CA ASP A 248 -4.23 16.23 1.34
C ASP A 248 -2.93 17.05 1.19
N GLU A 249 -2.44 17.61 2.30
CA GLU A 249 -1.21 18.40 2.33
C GLU A 249 0.04 17.55 2.00
N LEU A 250 0.16 16.38 2.62
CA LEU A 250 1.32 15.49 2.41
C LEU A 250 1.29 14.80 1.04
N CYS A 251 0.11 14.57 0.47
CA CYS A 251 -0.04 13.87 -0.80
C CYS A 251 -0.04 14.80 -2.01
N GLY A 252 -0.26 16.12 -1.82
CA GLY A 252 -0.40 17.08 -2.92
C GLY A 252 0.80 17.13 -3.88
N GLY A 253 2.02 16.87 -3.39
CA GLY A 253 3.25 16.86 -4.20
C GLY A 253 3.61 15.50 -4.83
N LEU A 254 3.02 14.41 -4.35
CA LEU A 254 3.42 13.05 -4.73
C LEU A 254 3.26 12.75 -6.23
N PRO A 255 2.17 13.18 -6.92
CA PRO A 255 2.02 12.92 -8.36
C PRO A 255 3.19 13.44 -9.20
N ALA A 256 3.67 14.65 -8.92
CA ALA A 256 4.79 15.25 -9.66
C ALA A 256 6.11 14.53 -9.36
N GLN A 257 6.34 14.15 -8.11
CA GLN A 257 7.55 13.42 -7.69
C GLN A 257 7.61 12.02 -8.31
N ILE A 258 6.49 11.30 -8.32
CA ILE A 258 6.38 9.98 -8.94
C ILE A 258 6.54 10.07 -10.46
N GLU A 259 5.98 11.10 -11.10
CA GLU A 259 6.19 11.35 -12.53
C GLU A 259 7.68 11.53 -12.84
N GLY A 260 8.40 12.29 -12.01
CA GLY A 260 9.85 12.44 -12.11
C GLY A 260 10.60 11.11 -12.01
N LEU A 261 10.24 10.28 -11.03
CA LEU A 261 10.81 8.95 -10.84
C LEU A 261 10.54 8.01 -12.03
N VAL A 262 9.31 7.97 -12.52
CA VAL A 262 8.92 7.15 -13.67
C VAL A 262 9.70 7.57 -14.92
N ARG A 263 9.89 8.88 -15.13
CA ARG A 263 10.66 9.43 -16.26
C ARG A 263 12.15 9.10 -16.19
N GLN A 264 12.75 9.10 -15.00
CA GLN A 264 14.15 8.72 -14.81
C GLN A 264 14.38 7.24 -15.13
N GLY A 265 13.34 6.41 -15.00
CA GLY A 265 13.42 4.97 -15.19
C GLY A 265 14.22 4.27 -14.08
N PRO A 266 14.25 2.93 -14.05
CA PRO A 266 15.08 2.21 -13.11
C PRO A 266 16.54 2.50 -13.45
N ALA A 267 17.26 3.22 -12.58
CA ALA A 267 18.69 3.42 -12.74
C ALA A 267 19.37 2.05 -12.87
N LEU A 268 19.96 1.78 -14.03
CA LEU A 268 20.81 0.62 -14.25
C LEU A 268 22.01 0.79 -13.32
N ALA A 269 22.05 0.01 -12.24
CA ALA A 269 23.26 -0.14 -11.45
C ALA A 269 24.33 -0.79 -12.35
N GLY A 270 25.08 0.04 -13.08
CA GLY A 270 26.33 -0.38 -13.67
C GLY A 270 27.34 -0.71 -12.56
N PRO A 271 28.26 -1.66 -12.79
CA PRO A 271 29.29 -1.99 -11.81
C PRO A 271 30.10 -0.73 -11.48
N GLN A 272 30.17 -0.39 -10.19
CA GLN A 272 31.08 0.62 -9.66
C GLN A 272 32.52 0.18 -10.02
N PRO A 273 33.34 1.00 -10.71
CA PRO A 273 34.72 0.65 -10.96
C PRO A 273 35.47 0.64 -9.63
N SER A 274 36.09 -0.50 -9.31
CA SER A 274 37.04 -0.64 -8.22
C SER A 274 38.20 0.34 -8.45
N GLY A 275 38.27 1.39 -7.62
CA GLY A 275 39.46 2.22 -7.46
C GLY A 275 40.40 1.62 -6.42
#